data_AF-A0A7J7QPX9-F1
#
_entry.id   AF-A0A7J7QPX9-F1
#
_cell.length_a   1.000
_cell.length_b   1.000
_cell.length_c   1.000
_cell.angle_alpha   90.00
_cell.angle_beta   90.00
_cell.angle_gamma   90.00
#
_symmetry.space_group_name_H-M   'P 1'
#
loop_
_entity.id
_entity.type
_entity.pdbx_description
1 polymer ?
#
loop_
_entity_poly.entity_id
_entity_poly.type
_entity_poly.pdbx_seq_one_letter_code
_entity_poly.pdbx_strand_id
1 'polypeptide(L)' 'MCGIIGIYKQEGAVNVELYEGLLMLQHRGQDSAGMVTTDWSKFREYKDNGLVKDVFAKKSVMDKLAGEATAARCGNGGC' A
#
# COMPACT_ATOMS: atom_id res chain seq x y z
N MET A 1 -5.52 15.51 -4.59
CA MET A 1 -5.19 14.68 -5.78
C MET A 1 -5.04 13.24 -5.27
N CYS A 2 -4.84 12.24 -6.12
CA CYS A 2 -4.54 10.87 -5.64
C CYS A 2 -3.29 10.36 -6.36
N GLY A 3 -2.47 9.57 -5.67
CA GLY A 3 -1.35 8.83 -6.23
C GLY A 3 -1.68 7.35 -6.26
N ILE A 4 -1.30 6.65 -7.34
CA ILE A 4 -1.46 5.21 -7.48
C ILE A 4 -0.12 4.64 -7.94
N ILE A 5 0.29 3.53 -7.36
CA ILE A 5 1.47 2.75 -7.76
C ILE A 5 1.11 1.27 -7.82
N GLY A 6 1.63 0.57 -8.83
CA GLY A 6 1.48 -0.87 -8.96
C GLY A 6 2.85 -1.52 -9.16
N ILE A 7 3.11 -2.60 -8.44
CA ILE A 7 4.37 -3.35 -8.53
C ILE A 7 4.02 -4.83 -8.69
N TYR A 8 4.74 -5.48 -9.59
CA TYR A 8 4.67 -6.91 -9.82
C TYR A 8 6.07 -7.51 -9.69
N LYS A 9 6.18 -8.59 -8.93
CA LYS A 9 7.37 -9.45 -8.86
C LYS A 9 6.96 -10.88 -9.18
N GLN A 10 7.87 -11.59 -9.83
CA GLN A 10 7.69 -13.01 -10.13
C GLN A 10 7.80 -13.87 -8.85
N GLU A 11 8.68 -13.49 -7.93
CA GLU A 11 8.85 -14.14 -6.62
C GLU A 11 9.15 -13.09 -5.54
N GLY A 12 8.63 -13.32 -4.33
CA GLY A 12 8.88 -12.48 -3.15
C GLY A 12 7.85 -11.36 -2.93
N ALA A 13 7.89 -10.78 -1.73
CA ALA A 13 6.93 -9.75 -1.33
C ALA A 13 7.24 -8.39 -1.97
N VAL A 14 6.20 -7.64 -2.37
CA VAL A 14 6.28 -6.27 -2.91
C VAL A 14 5.88 -5.18 -1.90
N ASN A 15 5.39 -5.56 -0.72
CA ASN A 15 4.83 -4.66 0.29
C ASN A 15 5.78 -3.53 0.70
N VAL A 16 7.09 -3.79 0.80
CA VAL A 16 8.10 -2.78 1.17
C VAL A 16 8.28 -1.76 0.06
N GLU A 17 8.48 -2.20 -1.19
CA GLU A 17 8.68 -1.29 -2.33
C GLU A 17 7.45 -0.41 -2.58
N LEU A 18 6.26 -0.94 -2.34
CA LEU A 18 5.02 -0.16 -2.43
C LEU A 18 4.90 0.87 -1.31
N TYR A 19 5.28 0.50 -0.08
CA TYR A 19 5.29 1.44 1.02
C TYR A 19 6.24 2.62 0.73
N GLU A 20 7.44 2.34 0.22
CA GLU A 20 8.40 3.37 -0.20
C GLU A 20 7.85 4.21 -1.37
N GLY A 21 7.24 3.58 -2.37
CA GLY A 21 6.61 4.29 -3.49
C GLY A 21 5.44 5.18 -3.05
N LEU A 22 4.62 4.71 -2.11
CA LEU A 22 3.53 5.49 -1.51
C LEU A 22 4.07 6.70 -0.74
N LEU A 23 5.16 6.53 0.02
CA LEU A 23 5.82 7.65 0.71
C LEU A 23 6.28 8.73 -0.26
N MET A 24 6.86 8.34 -1.41
CA MET A 24 7.26 9.28 -2.46
C MET A 24 6.04 9.99 -3.08
N LEU A 25 4.89 9.32 -3.16
CA LEU A 25 3.64 9.88 -3.70
C LEU A 25 2.79 10.62 -2.65
N GLN A 26 3.20 10.70 -1.38
CA GLN A 26 2.45 11.34 -0.30
C GLN A 26 2.13 12.82 -0.55
N HIS A 27 2.92 13.52 -1.35
CA HIS A 27 2.62 14.91 -1.74
C HIS A 27 1.35 15.03 -2.62
N ARG A 28 0.84 13.93 -3.18
CA ARG A 28 -0.37 13.90 -4.00
C ARG A 28 -1.65 13.67 -3.19
N GLY A 29 -1.55 13.06 -2.01
CA GLY A 29 -2.67 12.90 -1.09
C GLY A 29 -2.21 12.62 0.34
N GLN A 30 -2.92 13.11 1.35
CA GLN A 30 -2.50 13.03 2.76
C GLN A 30 -3.60 12.52 3.71
N ASP A 31 -4.82 12.35 3.22
CA ASP A 31 -5.96 12.02 4.08
C ASP A 31 -6.13 10.51 4.26
N SER A 32 -5.65 9.70 3.30
CA SER A 32 -5.77 8.25 3.37
C SER A 32 -4.74 7.50 2.53
N ALA A 33 -4.46 6.26 2.94
CA ALA A 33 -3.57 5.36 2.24
C ALA A 33 -4.10 3.92 2.27
N GLY A 34 -3.84 3.16 1.21
CA GLY A 34 -4.24 1.77 1.10
C GLY A 34 -3.35 0.96 0.17
N MET A 35 -3.25 -0.33 0.44
CA MET A 35 -2.45 -1.29 -0.30
C MET A 35 -3.24 -2.60 -0.43
N VAL A 36 -3.20 -3.22 -1.61
CA VAL A 36 -3.81 -4.53 -1.85
C VAL A 36 -2.84 -5.49 -2.53
N THR A 37 -2.41 -6.53 -1.83
CA THR A 37 -1.48 -7.54 -2.36
C THR A 37 -2.16 -8.84 -2.69
N THR A 38 -1.57 -9.62 -3.59
CA THR A 38 -2.05 -10.96 -3.94
C THR A 38 -0.91 -11.95 -4.07
N ASP A 39 -1.16 -13.18 -3.65
CA ASP A 39 -0.31 -14.36 -3.87
C ASP A 39 -0.91 -15.29 -4.94
N TRP A 40 -1.67 -14.70 -5.87
CA TRP A 40 -2.47 -15.39 -6.91
C TRP A 40 -3.61 -16.26 -6.41
N SER A 41 -3.64 -16.58 -5.11
CA SER A 41 -4.71 -17.35 -4.49
C SER A 41 -5.71 -16.47 -3.76
N LYS A 42 -5.24 -15.39 -3.11
CA LYS A 42 -6.04 -14.51 -2.27
C LYS A 42 -5.55 -13.07 -2.34
N PHE A 43 -6.49 -12.14 -2.33
CA PHE A 43 -6.21 -10.74 -2.13
C PHE A 43 -6.12 -10.41 -0.63
N ARG A 44 -5.15 -9.57 -0.28
CA ARG A 44 -4.91 -9.05 1.07
C ARG A 44 -4.94 -7.53 1.00
N GLU A 45 -5.94 -6.92 1.61
CA GLU A 45 -6.17 -5.49 1.59
C GLU A 45 -5.93 -4.88 2.98
N TYR A 46 -5.32 -3.71 3.00
CA TYR A 46 -5.35 -2.84 4.17
C TYR A 46 -5.44 -1.37 3.72
N LYS A 47 -6.36 -0.64 4.33
CA LYS A 47 -6.54 0.79 4.09
C LYS A 47 -6.97 1.48 5.37
N ASP A 48 -6.49 2.70 5.56
CA ASP A 48 -6.86 3.53 6.71
C ASP A 48 -6.71 5.01 6.36
N ASN A 49 -7.28 5.87 7.20
CA ASN A 49 -7.09 7.31 7.09
C ASN A 49 -5.77 7.73 7.74
N GLY A 50 -5.15 8.76 7.16
CA GLY A 50 -3.89 9.33 7.62
C GLY A 50 -2.74 9.17 6.63
N LEU A 51 -1.54 9.53 7.09
CA LEU A 51 -0.32 9.46 6.30
C LEU A 51 0.09 8.00 6.12
N VAL A 52 0.74 7.70 4.99
CA VAL A 52 1.24 6.36 4.63
C VAL A 52 2.05 5.75 5.78
N LYS A 53 2.93 6.55 6.41
CA LYS A 53 3.73 6.11 7.56
C LYS A 53 2.89 5.66 8.76
N ASP A 54 1.73 6.27 8.98
CA ASP A 54 0.89 6.03 10.14
C ASP A 54 -0.03 4.83 9.87
N VAL A 55 -0.59 4.75 8.66
CA VAL A 55 -1.40 3.63 8.17
C VAL A 55 -0.62 2.31 8.24
N PHE A 56 0.64 2.29 7.82
CA PHE A 56 1.47 1.08 7.75
C PHE A 56 2.53 0.98 8.87
N ALA A 57 2.40 1.76 9.96
CA ALA A 57 3.37 1.79 11.07
C ALA A 57 3.55 0.43 11.77
N LYS A 58 2.48 -0.37 11.82
CA LYS A 58 2.48 -1.64 12.55
C LYS A 58 3.08 -2.74 11.67
N LYS A 59 4.12 -3.39 12.18
CA LYS A 59 4.72 -4.57 11.53
C LYS A 59 3.68 -5.64 11.18
N SER A 60 2.70 -5.87 12.07
CA SER A 60 1.61 -6.82 11.83
C SER A 60 0.71 -6.48 10.64
N VAL A 61 0.64 -5.21 10.22
CA VAL A 61 -0.06 -4.81 9.00
C VAL A 61 0.79 -5.17 7.78
N MET A 62 2.08 -4.83 7.81
CA MET A 62 3.02 -5.15 6.71
C MET A 62 3.14 -6.66 6.49
N ASP A 63 3.20 -7.46 7.57
CA ASP A 63 3.27 -8.92 7.49
C ASP A 63 2.01 -9.53 6.84
N LYS A 64 0.85 -8.92 7.07
CA LYS A 64 -0.42 -9.31 6.41
C LYS A 64 -0.47 -8.94 4.94
N LEU A 65 0.43 -8.08 4.45
CA LEU A 65 0.45 -7.63 3.07
C LEU A 65 1.54 -8.31 2.24
N ALA A 66 2.21 -9.35 2.75
CA ALA A 66 3.18 -10.10 1.95
C ALA A 66 2.48 -10.81 0.76
N GLY A 67 2.78 -10.38 -0.46
CA GLY A 67 2.27 -10.90 -1.73
C GLY A 67 3.10 -10.40 -2.91
N GLU A 68 2.89 -10.98 -4.10
CA GLU A 68 3.77 -10.86 -5.28
C GLU A 68 3.29 -9.82 -6.31
N ALA A 69 1.97 -9.60 -6.40
CA ALA A 69 1.38 -8.60 -7.28
C ALA A 69 0.50 -7.64 -6.47
N THR A 70 0.51 -6.33 -6.77
CA THR A 70 -0.21 -5.34 -5.96
C THR A 70 -0.48 -4.02 -6.66
N ALA A 71 -1.57 -3.35 -6.27
CA ALA A 71 -1.79 -1.92 -6.42
C ALA A 71 -1.91 -1.20 -5.05
N ALA A 72 -1.40 0.02 -4.95
CA ALA A 72 -1.50 0.87 -3.77
C ALA A 72 -1.95 2.27 -4.14
N ARG A 73 -2.72 2.92 -3.25
CA ARG A 73 -3.33 4.24 -3.44
C ARG A 73 -3.06 5.14 -2.24
N CYS A 74 -2.81 6.40 -2.52
CA CYS A 74 -2.86 7.49 -1.55
C CYS A 74 -3.84 8.56 -2.04
N GLY A 75 -4.80 8.97 -1.21
CA GLY A 75 -5.91 9.82 -1.62
C GLY A 75 -6.21 10.97 -0.67
N ASN A 76 -7.02 11.90 -1.16
CA ASN A 76 -7.69 12.92 -0.35
C ASN A 76 -9.18 12.59 -0.27
N GLY A 77 -9.82 12.78 0.89
CA GLY A 77 -11.27 12.62 1.07
C GLY A 77 -11.76 11.27 1.59
N GLY A 78 -11.07 10.66 2.56
CA GLY A 78 -11.49 9.41 3.21
C GLY A 78 -11.24 8.16 2.35
N CYS A 79 -11.20 7.00 3.01
CA CYS A 79 -10.86 5.70 2.42
C CYS A 79 -12.05 4.80 2.11
#